data_AF-A0A846P9U4-F1
#
_entry.id   AF-A0A846P9U4-F1
#
_cell.length_a   1.000
_cell.length_b   1.000
_cell.length_c   1.000
_cell.angle_alpha   90.00
_cell.angle_beta   90.00
_cell.angle_gamma   90.00
#
_symmetry.space_group_name_H-M   'P 1'
#
loop_
_entity.id
_entity.type
_entity.pdbx_description
1 polymer ?
#
loop_
_entity_poly.entity_id
_entity_poly.type
_entity_poly.pdbx_seq_one_letter_code
_entity_poly.pdbx_strand_id
1 'polypeptide(L)'
;MGKNLPSDPVDIRPFRERLISAIENSRESGCDLANVMEKASDLKKACRGVLILGEQHLIEGTGGSVGIALPFLEDAYINWKAVNRCFAETSRLAFTGMVPRRNLLLDDIHVSLKNLVGEPLSALYTRARTRWNGHLEHHPWDAFIDADTEHHDQEAFTNALEALSYGDDLDVEDAIEELTGALRHLFAAAIEEDRLTSSPFAVGLWKRPEIVVANDYWRGRAQSRILDVLAKSLPNGFNGSFAKVVGFFEESDSNETRIGIGGSNRRIINGLAKSNIREREKLLRCLMLHPDNEVRRYAAANVDIGGFWKVVTPQAVPCATILSQLEQVVGTNRFDENLRKVFFNALYRRLLYLTSRSEVLYARGIIRILMQLDFLMEDSYFEKLVAILDYLEIKEKLFGVKDSLLDDYAKKFREDKRRVGPRESEAPDFQAIPPVVLRKLARDGHFWYELSMHPIYKVARETISHINTTDRGYRIATNHNTNQEVLRAIGKRRSLFSSLRSKLALLSNPRTPPTISMDYVTDLTKADIESLLRRSSIHPELRQHLMKKYKR
;
A
#
# COMPACT_ATOMS: atom_id res chain seq x y z
N MET A 1 -41.87 -8.77 -34.38
CA MET A 1 -42.47 -7.77 -33.47
C MET A 1 -41.37 -7.23 -32.55
N GLY A 2 -40.67 -6.17 -32.97
CA GLY A 2 -39.67 -5.50 -32.14
C GLY A 2 -40.37 -4.55 -31.17
N LYS A 3 -40.39 -4.88 -29.88
CA LYS A 3 -40.69 -3.90 -28.84
C LYS A 3 -39.39 -3.15 -28.58
N ASN A 4 -39.37 -1.85 -28.87
CA ASN A 4 -38.32 -0.94 -28.42
C ASN A 4 -38.18 -1.10 -26.90
N LEU A 5 -37.11 -1.76 -26.47
CA LEU A 5 -36.71 -1.75 -25.06
C LEU A 5 -36.23 -0.33 -24.73
N PRO A 6 -36.47 0.15 -23.50
CA PRO A 6 -35.97 1.45 -23.08
C PRO A 6 -34.44 1.48 -23.25
N SER A 7 -33.94 2.53 -23.89
CA SER A 7 -32.51 2.74 -24.15
C SER A 7 -31.70 2.89 -22.87
N ASP A 8 -32.35 3.28 -21.77
CA ASP A 8 -31.70 3.52 -20.49
C ASP A 8 -32.02 2.38 -19.49
N PRO A 9 -31.00 1.82 -18.83
CA PRO A 9 -31.20 0.82 -17.80
C PRO A 9 -31.94 1.42 -16.62
N VAL A 10 -32.92 0.66 -16.12
CA VAL A 10 -33.72 1.04 -14.95
C VAL A 10 -32.81 1.06 -13.72
N ASP A 11 -32.70 2.20 -13.03
CA ASP A 11 -32.01 2.29 -11.74
C ASP A 11 -32.70 1.38 -10.71
N ILE A 12 -31.97 0.36 -10.23
CA ILE A 12 -32.47 -0.65 -9.28
C ILE A 12 -32.45 -0.13 -7.84
N ARG A 13 -31.64 0.90 -7.54
CA ARG A 13 -31.39 1.39 -6.19
C ARG A 13 -32.66 1.80 -5.43
N PRO A 14 -33.61 2.54 -6.01
CA PRO A 14 -34.84 2.95 -5.31
C PRO A 14 -35.76 1.76 -5.00
N PHE A 15 -35.70 0.68 -5.78
CA PHE A 15 -36.47 -0.54 -5.55
C PHE A 15 -35.87 -1.37 -4.41
N ARG A 16 -34.53 -1.49 -4.40
CA ARG A 16 -33.79 -2.11 -3.30
C ARG A 16 -34.09 -1.41 -1.98
N GLU A 17 -33.97 -0.08 -1.93
CA GLU A 17 -34.15 0.69 -0.69
C GLU A 17 -35.56 0.53 -0.13
N ARG A 18 -36.58 0.65 -0.98
CA ARG A 18 -37.99 0.46 -0.55
C ARG A 18 -38.23 -0.94 0.00
N LEU A 19 -37.66 -1.98 -0.61
CA LEU A 19 -37.80 -3.35 -0.12
C LEU A 19 -37.05 -3.57 1.20
N ILE A 20 -35.81 -3.08 1.31
CA ILE A 20 -35.04 -3.19 2.56
C ILE A 20 -35.76 -2.47 3.70
N SER A 21 -36.22 -1.24 3.49
CA SER A 21 -36.99 -0.51 4.50
C SER A 21 -38.29 -1.24 4.88
N ALA A 22 -38.99 -1.86 3.92
CA ALA A 22 -40.18 -2.66 4.22
C ALA A 22 -39.85 -3.89 5.10
N ILE A 23 -38.74 -4.57 4.83
CA ILE A 23 -38.26 -5.71 5.64
C ILE A 23 -37.83 -5.24 7.04
N GLU A 24 -37.14 -4.10 7.14
CA GLU A 24 -36.68 -3.55 8.42
C GLU A 24 -37.86 -3.09 9.29
N ASN A 25 -38.83 -2.38 8.72
CA ASN A 25 -40.07 -2.01 9.40
C ASN A 25 -40.85 -3.24 9.91
N SER A 26 -40.73 -4.37 9.20
CA SER A 26 -41.33 -5.64 9.59
C SER A 26 -40.70 -6.25 10.85
N ARG A 27 -39.44 -5.92 11.15
CA ARG A 27 -38.74 -6.33 12.39
C ARG A 27 -39.31 -5.61 13.61
N GLU A 28 -39.65 -4.33 13.46
CA GLU A 28 -40.09 -3.47 14.56
C GLU A 28 -41.60 -3.58 14.85
N SER A 29 -42.41 -3.44 13.80
CA SER A 29 -43.87 -3.27 13.93
C SER A 29 -44.67 -4.55 13.64
N GLY A 30 -44.04 -5.53 12.98
CA GLY A 30 -44.68 -6.75 12.53
C GLY A 30 -44.64 -6.99 11.04
N CYS A 31 -44.76 -8.26 10.64
CA CYS A 31 -44.76 -8.66 9.24
C CYS A 31 -45.98 -8.09 8.48
N ASP A 32 -45.79 -7.00 7.72
CA ASP A 32 -46.71 -6.55 6.67
C ASP A 32 -46.37 -7.28 5.36
N LEU A 33 -46.91 -8.49 5.23
CA LEU A 33 -46.60 -9.38 4.11
C LEU A 33 -47.02 -8.77 2.76
N ALA A 34 -48.13 -8.02 2.73
CA ALA A 34 -48.66 -7.42 1.50
C ALA A 34 -47.72 -6.33 0.97
N ASN A 35 -47.24 -5.45 1.86
CA ASN A 35 -46.28 -4.41 1.49
C ASN A 35 -44.93 -5.00 1.04
N VAL A 36 -44.40 -5.99 1.76
CA VAL A 36 -43.14 -6.66 1.36
C VAL A 36 -43.30 -7.39 0.01
N MET A 37 -44.44 -8.06 -0.23
CA MET A 37 -44.73 -8.69 -1.53
C MET A 37 -44.79 -7.65 -2.67
N GLU A 38 -45.43 -6.51 -2.45
CA GLU A 38 -45.52 -5.43 -3.45
C GLU A 38 -44.11 -4.93 -3.83
N LYS A 39 -43.29 -4.58 -2.84
CA LYS A 39 -41.93 -4.07 -3.10
C LYS A 39 -41.01 -5.15 -3.69
N ALA A 40 -41.20 -6.42 -3.32
CA ALA A 40 -40.51 -7.55 -3.93
C ALA A 40 -40.88 -7.70 -5.42
N SER A 41 -42.17 -7.54 -5.75
CA SER A 41 -42.65 -7.57 -7.14
C SER A 41 -42.05 -6.44 -7.98
N ASP A 42 -41.97 -5.24 -7.42
CA ASP A 42 -41.38 -4.08 -8.10
C ASP A 42 -39.88 -4.31 -8.39
N LEU A 43 -39.11 -4.76 -7.40
CA LEU A 43 -37.70 -5.10 -7.58
C LEU A 43 -37.51 -6.20 -8.62
N LYS A 44 -38.33 -7.25 -8.57
CA LYS A 44 -38.30 -8.34 -9.57
C LYS A 44 -38.53 -7.80 -10.98
N LYS A 45 -39.47 -6.87 -11.17
CA LYS A 45 -39.75 -6.26 -12.47
C LYS A 45 -38.56 -5.43 -12.97
N ALA A 46 -37.91 -4.67 -12.10
CA ALA A 46 -36.71 -3.90 -12.43
C ALA A 46 -35.54 -4.83 -12.83
N CYS A 47 -35.23 -5.83 -12.01
CA CYS A 47 -34.15 -6.79 -12.30
C CYS A 47 -34.43 -7.61 -13.58
N ARG A 48 -35.69 -7.91 -13.89
CA ARG A 48 -36.05 -8.60 -15.15
C ARG A 48 -35.67 -7.78 -16.39
N GLY A 49 -35.74 -6.46 -16.33
CA GLY A 49 -35.28 -5.58 -17.40
C GLY A 49 -33.78 -5.76 -17.66
N VAL A 50 -32.97 -5.76 -16.59
CA VAL A 50 -31.52 -5.96 -16.67
C VAL A 50 -31.16 -7.38 -17.14
N LEU A 51 -31.90 -8.40 -16.71
CA LEU A 51 -31.69 -9.78 -17.17
C LEU A 51 -31.90 -9.91 -18.69
N ILE A 52 -32.99 -9.33 -19.21
CA ILE A 52 -33.28 -9.37 -20.65
C ILE A 52 -32.19 -8.64 -21.45
N LEU A 53 -31.78 -7.46 -20.99
CA LEU A 53 -30.74 -6.66 -21.64
C LEU A 53 -29.37 -7.38 -21.61
N GLY A 54 -28.99 -7.96 -20.47
CA GLY A 54 -27.76 -8.74 -20.33
C GLY A 54 -27.75 -10.00 -21.19
N GLU A 55 -28.88 -10.71 -21.30
CA GLU A 55 -29.01 -11.87 -22.19
C GLU A 55 -28.86 -11.49 -23.67
N GLN A 56 -29.48 -10.38 -24.10
CA GLN A 56 -29.37 -9.88 -25.47
C GLN A 56 -27.92 -9.57 -25.84
N HIS A 57 -27.22 -8.80 -25.00
CA HIS A 57 -25.82 -8.45 -25.25
C HIS A 57 -24.86 -9.64 -25.19
N LEU A 58 -25.18 -10.68 -24.40
CA LEU A 58 -24.43 -11.93 -24.43
C LEU A 58 -24.70 -12.77 -25.68
N ILE A 59 -25.89 -12.69 -26.28
CA ILE A 59 -26.20 -13.38 -27.54
C ILE A 59 -25.50 -12.71 -28.72
N GLU A 60 -25.41 -11.38 -28.73
CA GLU A 60 -24.70 -10.59 -29.76
C GLU A 60 -23.21 -10.94 -29.84
N GLY A 61 -22.61 -11.38 -28.74
CA GLY A 61 -21.35 -12.14 -28.73
C GLY A 61 -20.08 -11.38 -29.08
N THR A 62 -20.15 -10.06 -29.27
CA THR A 62 -18.95 -9.21 -29.43
C THR A 62 -18.44 -8.78 -28.06
N GLY A 63 -17.12 -8.65 -27.91
CA GLY A 63 -16.54 -8.19 -26.64
C GLY A 63 -17.14 -6.86 -26.16
N GLY A 64 -17.29 -5.90 -27.07
CA GLY A 64 -17.90 -4.60 -26.78
C GLY A 64 -19.35 -4.66 -26.28
N SER A 65 -20.19 -5.57 -26.82
CA SER A 65 -21.56 -5.72 -26.30
C SER A 65 -21.58 -6.26 -24.86
N VAL A 66 -20.64 -7.16 -24.53
CA VAL A 66 -20.48 -7.67 -23.16
C VAL A 66 -19.96 -6.59 -22.21
N GLY A 67 -19.05 -5.73 -22.67
CA GLY A 67 -18.54 -4.57 -21.92
C GLY A 67 -19.65 -3.62 -21.48
N ILE A 68 -20.55 -3.26 -22.40
CA ILE A 68 -21.72 -2.40 -22.12
C ILE A 68 -22.67 -3.03 -21.09
N ALA A 69 -22.92 -4.34 -21.17
CA ALA A 69 -23.87 -5.01 -20.27
C ALA A 69 -23.33 -5.24 -18.84
N LEU A 70 -22.01 -5.32 -18.68
CA LEU A 70 -21.38 -5.77 -17.44
C LEU A 70 -21.61 -4.82 -16.25
N PRO A 71 -21.49 -3.48 -16.38
CA PRO A 71 -21.80 -2.56 -15.28
C PRO A 71 -23.23 -2.69 -14.76
N PHE A 72 -24.21 -2.88 -15.66
CA PHE A 72 -25.61 -3.03 -15.28
C PHE A 72 -25.87 -4.35 -14.55
N LEU A 73 -25.23 -5.44 -15.00
CA LEU A 73 -25.30 -6.73 -14.32
C LEU A 73 -24.61 -6.69 -12.95
N GLU A 74 -23.49 -5.98 -12.84
CA GLU A 74 -22.75 -5.79 -11.60
C GLU A 74 -23.56 -4.99 -10.57
N ASP A 75 -24.12 -3.85 -10.97
CA ASP A 75 -25.00 -3.04 -10.11
C ASP A 75 -26.23 -3.83 -9.65
N ALA A 76 -26.92 -4.51 -10.58
CA ALA A 76 -28.07 -5.35 -10.24
C ALA A 76 -27.70 -6.46 -9.25
N TYR A 77 -26.54 -7.11 -9.44
CA TYR A 77 -26.06 -8.19 -8.58
C TYR A 77 -25.72 -7.70 -7.17
N ILE A 78 -25.08 -6.53 -7.05
CA ILE A 78 -24.79 -5.88 -5.76
C ILE A 78 -26.09 -5.55 -5.03
N ASN A 79 -27.06 -4.94 -5.72
CA ASN A 79 -28.36 -4.60 -5.16
C ASN A 79 -29.14 -5.84 -4.69
N TRP A 80 -29.12 -6.93 -5.47
CA TRP A 80 -29.71 -8.22 -5.06
C TRP A 80 -29.03 -8.80 -3.81
N LYS A 81 -27.69 -8.79 -3.73
CA LYS A 81 -26.95 -9.29 -2.56
C LYS A 81 -27.34 -8.58 -1.27
N ALA A 82 -27.57 -7.27 -1.33
CA ALA A 82 -28.03 -6.49 -0.17
C ALA A 82 -29.42 -6.95 0.30
N VAL A 83 -30.37 -7.14 -0.62
CA VAL A 83 -31.72 -7.66 -0.32
C VAL A 83 -31.66 -9.08 0.27
N ASN A 84 -30.88 -9.97 -0.36
CA ASN A 84 -30.70 -11.34 0.12
C ASN A 84 -30.14 -11.39 1.55
N ARG A 85 -29.18 -10.52 1.88
CA ARG A 85 -28.65 -10.39 3.24
C ARG A 85 -29.73 -9.92 4.22
N CYS A 86 -30.55 -8.95 3.82
CA CYS A 86 -31.60 -8.42 4.68
C CYS A 86 -32.67 -9.48 5.01
N PHE A 87 -33.13 -10.24 4.01
CA PHE A 87 -34.03 -11.39 4.25
C PHE A 87 -33.41 -12.44 5.16
N ALA A 88 -32.19 -12.91 4.84
CA ALA A 88 -31.52 -13.95 5.62
C ALA A 88 -31.33 -13.54 7.10
N GLU A 89 -31.00 -12.27 7.34
CA GLU A 89 -30.86 -11.74 8.69
C GLU A 89 -32.23 -11.66 9.41
N THR A 90 -33.29 -11.21 8.73
CA THR A 90 -34.64 -11.19 9.31
C THR A 90 -35.12 -12.58 9.68
N SER A 91 -34.94 -13.58 8.80
CA SER A 91 -35.31 -14.97 9.07
C SER A 91 -34.52 -15.52 10.26
N ARG A 92 -33.19 -15.29 10.29
CA ARG A 92 -32.33 -15.67 11.41
C ARG A 92 -32.82 -15.09 12.73
N LEU A 93 -33.12 -13.80 12.78
CA LEU A 93 -33.64 -13.13 13.98
C LEU A 93 -35.01 -13.68 14.40
N ALA A 94 -35.86 -14.07 13.44
CA ALA A 94 -37.17 -14.65 13.72
C ALA A 94 -37.05 -16.06 14.32
N PHE A 95 -36.09 -16.87 13.83
CA PHE A 95 -35.75 -18.18 14.39
C PHE A 95 -35.21 -18.07 15.82
N THR A 96 -34.40 -17.06 16.12
CA THR A 96 -33.86 -16.84 17.48
C THR A 96 -34.85 -16.14 18.42
N GLY A 97 -36.06 -15.81 17.95
CA GLY A 97 -37.08 -15.12 18.74
C GLY A 97 -36.76 -13.65 19.05
N MET A 98 -35.79 -13.06 18.36
CA MET A 98 -35.42 -11.64 18.51
C MET A 98 -36.35 -10.69 17.74
N VAL A 99 -37.05 -11.20 16.73
CA VAL A 99 -38.16 -10.51 16.06
C VAL A 99 -39.40 -11.41 16.00
N PRO A 100 -40.61 -10.88 15.73
CA PRO A 100 -41.83 -11.68 15.71
C PRO A 100 -41.74 -12.89 14.77
N ARG A 101 -42.10 -14.09 15.26
CA ARG A 101 -42.07 -15.35 14.48
C ARG A 101 -42.86 -15.31 13.17
N ARG A 102 -43.88 -14.44 13.06
CA ARG A 102 -44.60 -14.17 11.81
C ARG A 102 -43.70 -13.71 10.66
N ASN A 103 -42.53 -13.15 10.95
CA ASN A 103 -41.53 -12.79 9.93
C ASN A 103 -40.92 -14.01 9.21
N LEU A 104 -41.10 -15.24 9.72
CA LEU A 104 -40.75 -16.46 8.98
C LEU A 104 -41.58 -16.64 7.70
N LEU A 105 -42.76 -15.99 7.61
CA LEU A 105 -43.57 -15.99 6.39
C LEU A 105 -42.90 -15.24 5.22
N LEU A 106 -41.83 -14.48 5.50
CA LEU A 106 -41.02 -13.84 4.48
C LEU A 106 -40.12 -14.84 3.72
N ASP A 107 -39.90 -16.04 4.26
CA ASP A 107 -39.07 -17.06 3.60
C ASP A 107 -39.62 -17.43 2.22
N ASP A 108 -40.94 -17.53 2.06
CA ASP A 108 -41.55 -17.86 0.76
C ASP A 108 -41.29 -16.75 -0.29
N ILE A 109 -41.32 -15.49 0.13
CA ILE A 109 -40.98 -14.34 -0.72
C ILE A 109 -39.49 -14.36 -1.05
N HIS A 110 -38.64 -14.64 -0.05
CA HIS A 110 -37.19 -14.72 -0.23
C HIS A 110 -36.79 -15.83 -1.20
N VAL A 111 -37.34 -17.04 -1.03
CA VAL A 111 -37.10 -18.19 -1.92
C VAL A 111 -37.59 -17.88 -3.33
N SER A 112 -38.78 -17.29 -3.48
CA SER A 112 -39.32 -16.89 -4.78
C SER A 112 -38.42 -15.87 -5.49
N LEU A 113 -37.98 -14.82 -4.78
CA LEU A 113 -37.05 -13.83 -5.33
C LEU A 113 -35.68 -14.43 -5.65
N LYS A 114 -35.16 -15.32 -4.80
CA LYS A 114 -33.89 -15.99 -5.04
C LYS A 114 -33.94 -16.80 -6.33
N ASN A 115 -35.00 -17.56 -6.55
CA ASN A 115 -35.13 -18.41 -7.73
C ASN A 115 -35.42 -17.60 -9.00
N LEU A 116 -36.19 -16.51 -8.89
CA LEU A 116 -36.63 -15.74 -10.06
C LEU A 116 -35.71 -14.59 -10.44
N VAL A 117 -34.87 -14.12 -9.52
CA VAL A 117 -33.95 -12.99 -9.71
C VAL A 117 -32.54 -13.41 -9.37
N GLY A 118 -32.31 -13.88 -8.13
CA GLY A 118 -30.97 -14.09 -7.61
C GLY A 118 -30.12 -15.09 -8.38
N GLU A 119 -30.64 -16.29 -8.60
CA GLU A 119 -29.96 -17.36 -9.32
C GLU A 119 -29.75 -17.01 -10.81
N PRO A 120 -30.78 -16.56 -11.55
CA PRO A 120 -30.60 -16.09 -12.94
C PRO A 120 -29.56 -14.97 -13.06
N LEU A 121 -29.60 -13.98 -12.16
CA LEU A 121 -28.70 -12.83 -12.20
C LEU A 121 -27.26 -13.21 -11.87
N SER A 122 -27.06 -14.06 -10.87
CA SER A 122 -25.72 -14.58 -10.54
C SER A 122 -25.15 -15.41 -11.68
N ALA A 123 -25.95 -16.27 -12.32
CA ALA A 123 -25.52 -17.07 -13.46
C ALA A 123 -25.20 -16.20 -14.68
N LEU A 124 -25.99 -15.17 -14.94
CA LEU A 124 -25.78 -14.24 -16.05
C LEU A 124 -24.54 -13.37 -15.83
N TYR A 125 -24.37 -12.80 -14.63
CA TYR A 125 -23.18 -12.02 -14.25
C TYR A 125 -21.90 -12.85 -14.36
N THR A 126 -21.91 -14.09 -13.86
CA THR A 126 -20.74 -14.99 -13.97
C THR A 126 -20.39 -15.27 -15.43
N ARG A 127 -21.38 -15.57 -16.28
CA ARG A 127 -21.16 -15.81 -17.72
C ARG A 127 -20.63 -14.57 -18.43
N ALA A 128 -21.19 -13.39 -18.13
CA ALA A 128 -20.71 -12.12 -18.68
C ALA A 128 -19.27 -11.83 -18.26
N ARG A 129 -18.94 -11.99 -16.98
CA ARG A 129 -17.59 -11.76 -16.45
C ARG A 129 -16.57 -12.73 -17.06
N THR A 130 -16.91 -14.01 -17.18
CA THR A 130 -16.02 -15.00 -17.82
C THR A 130 -15.76 -14.65 -19.28
N ARG A 131 -16.79 -14.25 -20.03
CA ARG A 131 -16.63 -13.84 -21.43
C ARG A 131 -15.86 -12.54 -21.58
N TRP A 132 -16.13 -11.56 -20.72
CA TRP A 132 -15.39 -10.30 -20.70
C TRP A 132 -13.91 -10.53 -20.38
N ASN A 133 -13.60 -11.35 -19.37
CA ASN A 133 -12.22 -11.71 -19.07
C ASN A 133 -11.55 -12.42 -20.26
N GLY A 134 -12.24 -13.36 -20.92
CA GLY A 134 -11.72 -14.00 -22.14
C GLY A 134 -11.54 -13.01 -23.29
N HIS A 135 -12.41 -12.00 -23.42
CA HIS A 135 -12.24 -10.91 -24.38
C HIS A 135 -11.02 -10.06 -24.04
N LEU A 136 -10.86 -9.65 -22.79
CA LEU A 136 -9.72 -8.85 -22.33
C LEU A 136 -8.38 -9.58 -22.41
N GLU A 137 -8.37 -10.91 -22.35
CA GLU A 137 -7.16 -11.71 -22.63
C GLU A 137 -6.68 -11.52 -24.08
N HIS A 138 -7.59 -11.27 -25.03
CA HIS A 138 -7.29 -11.10 -26.46
C HIS A 138 -7.29 -9.62 -26.89
N HIS A 139 -8.02 -8.75 -26.19
CA HIS A 139 -8.24 -7.34 -26.47
C HIS A 139 -8.18 -6.50 -25.17
N PRO A 140 -7.00 -6.40 -24.52
CA PRO A 140 -6.86 -5.77 -23.21
C PRO A 140 -7.16 -4.26 -23.19
N TRP A 141 -7.25 -3.63 -24.36
CA TRP A 141 -7.50 -2.20 -24.55
C TRP A 141 -8.97 -1.81 -24.38
N ASP A 142 -9.90 -2.75 -24.57
CA ASP A 142 -11.35 -2.46 -24.48
C ASP A 142 -11.81 -2.28 -23.02
N ALA A 143 -11.04 -2.80 -22.04
CA ALA A 143 -11.22 -2.46 -20.62
C ALA A 143 -10.94 -0.99 -20.30
N PHE A 144 -10.17 -0.30 -21.13
CA PHE A 144 -9.73 1.07 -20.89
C PHE A 144 -10.59 2.10 -21.64
N ILE A 145 -11.21 1.73 -22.76
CA ILE A 145 -12.16 2.60 -23.48
C ILE A 145 -13.50 2.68 -22.74
N ASP A 146 -13.96 1.58 -22.11
CA ASP A 146 -15.17 1.62 -21.26
C ASP A 146 -14.91 2.20 -19.85
N ALA A 147 -13.64 2.41 -19.47
CA ALA A 147 -13.27 3.09 -18.23
C ALA A 147 -13.12 4.61 -18.41
N ASP A 148 -13.64 5.17 -19.51
CA ASP A 148 -13.48 6.58 -19.84
C ASP A 148 -14.04 7.48 -18.73
N THR A 149 -13.19 8.41 -18.33
CA THR A 149 -13.51 9.82 -17.98
C THR A 149 -14.64 10.01 -16.97
N GLU A 150 -14.35 10.32 -15.71
CA GLU A 150 -14.61 11.73 -15.33
C GLU A 150 -13.79 12.31 -14.16
N HIS A 151 -12.99 11.56 -13.41
CA HIS A 151 -12.18 12.15 -12.31
C HIS A 151 -10.76 11.55 -12.29
N HIS A 152 -10.00 11.77 -13.37
CA HIS A 152 -8.55 11.72 -13.22
C HIS A 152 -8.15 12.78 -12.21
N ASP A 153 -7.49 12.34 -11.13
CA ASP A 153 -7.05 13.18 -10.02
C ASP A 153 -5.92 14.10 -10.50
N GLN A 154 -6.29 15.13 -11.27
CA GLN A 154 -5.39 16.14 -11.81
C GLN A 154 -4.65 16.85 -10.67
N GLU A 155 -5.28 16.93 -9.50
CA GLU A 155 -4.67 17.39 -8.26
C GLU A 155 -3.58 16.42 -7.81
N ALA A 156 -3.83 15.11 -7.70
CA ALA A 156 -2.79 14.13 -7.40
C ALA A 156 -1.65 14.12 -8.44
N PHE A 157 -1.97 14.26 -9.73
CA PHE A 157 -0.95 14.38 -10.79
C PHE A 157 -0.09 15.63 -10.61
N THR A 158 -0.71 16.79 -10.35
CA THR A 158 0.00 18.04 -10.09
C THR A 158 0.86 17.95 -8.83
N ASN A 159 0.31 17.40 -7.74
CA ASN A 159 1.03 17.19 -6.48
C ASN A 159 2.23 16.25 -6.67
N ALA A 160 2.08 15.16 -7.44
CA ALA A 160 3.16 14.24 -7.74
C ALA A 160 4.25 14.91 -8.60
N LEU A 161 3.88 15.75 -9.58
CA LEU A 161 4.83 16.52 -10.37
C LEU A 161 5.60 17.57 -9.54
N GLU A 162 4.92 18.24 -8.60
CA GLU A 162 5.56 19.16 -7.66
C GLU A 162 6.53 18.43 -6.72
N ALA A 163 6.10 17.29 -6.15
CA ALA A 163 6.94 16.46 -5.29
C ALA A 163 8.15 15.89 -6.04
N LEU A 164 7.99 15.48 -7.30
CA LEU A 164 9.09 15.06 -8.16
C LEU A 164 10.14 16.16 -8.37
N SER A 165 9.68 17.40 -8.58
CA SER A 165 10.55 18.54 -8.89
C SER A 165 11.26 19.10 -7.66
N TYR A 166 10.50 19.30 -6.58
CA TYR A 166 10.93 20.09 -5.42
C TYR A 166 10.99 19.28 -4.12
N GLY A 167 10.48 18.05 -4.12
CA GLY A 167 10.54 17.14 -2.99
C GLY A 167 11.95 16.61 -2.70
N ASP A 168 12.11 16.07 -1.50
CA ASP A 168 13.32 15.34 -1.14
C ASP A 168 13.30 13.89 -1.64
N ASP A 169 14.32 13.10 -1.30
CA ASP A 169 14.48 11.72 -1.82
C ASP A 169 13.29 10.78 -1.54
N LEU A 170 12.54 10.96 -0.45
CA LEU A 170 11.34 10.14 -0.17
C LEU A 170 10.12 10.68 -0.91
N ASP A 171 9.97 12.01 -0.91
CA ASP A 171 8.85 12.66 -1.62
C ASP A 171 8.94 12.37 -3.13
N VAL A 172 10.16 12.32 -3.67
CA VAL A 172 10.47 11.90 -5.06
C VAL A 172 10.21 10.40 -5.27
N GLU A 173 10.50 9.54 -4.29
CA GLU A 173 10.17 8.10 -4.39
C GLU A 173 8.65 7.90 -4.48
N ASP A 174 7.90 8.53 -3.58
CA ASP A 174 6.43 8.48 -3.58
C ASP A 174 5.86 9.02 -4.90
N ALA A 175 6.38 10.16 -5.38
CA ALA A 175 5.97 10.76 -6.64
C ALA A 175 6.23 9.85 -7.85
N ILE A 176 7.41 9.21 -7.93
CA ILE A 176 7.72 8.31 -9.05
C ILE A 176 6.88 7.04 -8.96
N GLU A 177 6.67 6.47 -7.77
CA GLU A 177 5.79 5.31 -7.59
C GLU A 177 4.35 5.63 -8.06
N GLU A 178 3.83 6.81 -7.74
CA GLU A 178 2.50 7.27 -8.18
C GLU A 178 2.46 7.50 -9.71
N LEU A 179 3.44 8.26 -10.25
CA LEU A 179 3.53 8.65 -11.66
C LEU A 179 3.78 7.47 -12.60
N THR A 180 4.52 6.44 -12.16
CA THR A 180 4.79 5.25 -12.98
C THR A 180 3.83 4.09 -12.69
N GLY A 181 2.99 4.25 -11.67
CA GLY A 181 1.91 3.33 -11.27
C GLY A 181 0.53 3.84 -11.68
N ALA A 182 -0.23 4.40 -10.73
CA ALA A 182 -1.62 4.78 -10.94
C ALA A 182 -1.80 5.88 -12.00
N LEU A 183 -0.84 6.82 -12.10
CA LEU A 183 -0.91 7.96 -13.02
C LEU A 183 -0.09 7.77 -14.30
N ARG A 184 0.34 6.54 -14.59
CA ARG A 184 1.25 6.20 -15.70
C ARG A 184 0.85 6.75 -17.05
N HIS A 185 -0.44 6.66 -17.40
CA HIS A 185 -0.94 7.10 -18.70
C HIS A 185 -0.90 8.62 -18.85
N LEU A 186 -1.36 9.36 -17.84
CA LEU A 186 -1.27 10.82 -17.81
C LEU A 186 0.19 11.29 -17.86
N PHE A 187 1.06 10.57 -17.16
CA PHE A 187 2.48 10.86 -17.15
C PHE A 187 3.14 10.62 -18.52
N ALA A 188 2.87 9.48 -19.15
CA ALA A 188 3.36 9.17 -20.50
C ALA A 188 2.90 10.22 -21.52
N ALA A 189 1.60 10.53 -21.56
CA ALA A 189 1.04 11.52 -22.46
C ALA A 189 1.65 12.92 -22.22
N ALA A 190 1.83 13.32 -20.96
CA ALA A 190 2.43 14.62 -20.64
C ALA A 190 3.91 14.71 -21.04
N ILE A 191 4.65 13.59 -21.07
CA ILE A 191 6.03 13.54 -21.60
C ILE A 191 6.00 13.62 -23.14
N GLU A 192 5.11 12.87 -23.80
CA GLU A 192 5.00 12.84 -25.27
C GLU A 192 4.54 14.18 -25.86
N GLU A 193 3.66 14.89 -25.16
CA GLU A 193 3.19 16.24 -25.54
C GLU A 193 4.18 17.36 -25.20
N ASP A 194 5.42 17.02 -24.82
CA ASP A 194 6.49 17.97 -24.45
C ASP A 194 6.15 18.86 -23.24
N ARG A 195 5.03 18.62 -22.53
CA ARG A 195 4.61 19.44 -21.38
C ARG A 195 5.56 19.33 -20.19
N LEU A 196 6.40 18.30 -20.16
CA LEU A 196 7.30 17.96 -19.06
C LEU A 196 8.79 18.03 -19.44
N THR A 197 9.17 18.64 -20.57
CA THR A 197 10.58 18.79 -20.97
C THR A 197 11.37 19.81 -20.17
N SER A 198 10.77 20.45 -19.16
CA SER A 198 11.50 21.34 -18.27
C SER A 198 12.58 20.59 -17.46
N SER A 199 13.71 21.25 -17.23
CA SER A 199 14.85 20.69 -16.50
C SER A 199 14.53 20.13 -15.10
N PRO A 200 13.61 20.70 -14.29
CA PRO A 200 13.29 20.19 -12.96
C PRO A 200 12.74 18.75 -12.94
N PHE A 201 11.85 18.39 -13.87
CA PHE A 201 11.25 17.05 -13.92
C PHE A 201 12.27 15.97 -14.27
N ALA A 202 13.09 16.24 -15.30
CA ALA A 202 14.16 15.33 -15.71
C ALA A 202 15.18 15.12 -14.58
N VAL A 203 15.52 16.19 -13.85
CA VAL A 203 16.37 16.12 -12.65
C VAL A 203 15.72 15.26 -11.56
N GLY A 204 14.42 15.45 -11.30
CA GLY A 204 13.63 14.67 -10.35
C GLY A 204 13.65 13.18 -10.66
N LEU A 205 13.30 12.79 -11.88
CA LEU A 205 13.33 11.38 -12.32
C LEU A 205 14.73 10.78 -12.19
N TRP A 206 15.75 11.56 -12.53
CA TRP A 206 17.13 11.12 -12.43
C TRP A 206 17.65 11.07 -10.99
N LYS A 207 16.93 11.56 -9.96
CA LYS A 207 17.32 11.31 -8.56
C LYS A 207 17.15 9.84 -8.19
N ARG A 208 16.08 9.18 -8.68
CA ARG A 208 15.69 7.79 -8.36
C ARG A 208 15.34 6.97 -9.62
N PRO A 209 16.24 6.85 -10.61
CA PRO A 209 15.95 6.17 -11.88
C PRO A 209 15.67 4.67 -11.70
N GLU A 210 16.18 4.05 -10.63
CA GLU A 210 15.92 2.67 -10.27
C GLU A 210 14.43 2.37 -10.03
N ILE A 211 13.64 3.34 -9.56
CA ILE A 211 12.20 3.13 -9.34
C ILE A 211 11.48 3.04 -10.69
N VAL A 212 11.86 3.87 -11.65
CA VAL A 212 11.32 3.83 -13.02
C VAL A 212 11.63 2.47 -13.65
N VAL A 213 12.88 2.00 -13.51
CA VAL A 213 13.30 0.67 -13.98
C VAL A 213 12.51 -0.45 -13.30
N ALA A 214 12.35 -0.40 -11.98
CA ALA A 214 11.60 -1.40 -11.23
C ALA A 214 10.14 -1.47 -11.70
N ASN A 215 9.49 -0.31 -11.87
CA ASN A 215 8.10 -0.27 -12.31
C ASN A 215 7.92 -0.70 -13.78
N ASP A 216 8.84 -0.35 -14.68
CA ASP A 216 8.74 -0.73 -16.09
C ASP A 216 9.07 -2.20 -16.36
N TYR A 217 10.16 -2.72 -15.79
CA TYR A 217 10.64 -4.07 -16.11
C TYR A 217 10.03 -5.17 -15.23
N TRP A 218 9.64 -4.85 -13.99
CA TRP A 218 9.22 -5.88 -13.02
C TRP A 218 7.75 -5.78 -12.62
N ARG A 219 7.13 -4.60 -12.69
CA ARG A 219 5.69 -4.42 -12.44
C ARG A 219 4.87 -4.13 -13.71
N GLY A 220 5.52 -3.83 -14.83
CA GLY A 220 4.86 -3.43 -16.06
C GLY A 220 4.01 -4.53 -16.68
N ARG A 221 2.73 -4.21 -16.93
CA ARG A 221 1.93 -4.84 -17.99
C ARG A 221 2.53 -4.43 -19.34
N ALA A 222 2.32 -5.20 -20.41
CA ALA A 222 2.93 -5.06 -21.74
C ALA A 222 2.57 -3.77 -22.53
N GLN A 223 2.45 -2.62 -21.86
CA GLN A 223 2.17 -1.30 -22.40
C GLN A 223 3.45 -0.46 -22.45
N SER A 224 3.37 0.74 -23.07
CA SER A 224 4.49 1.66 -23.28
C SER A 224 5.38 1.81 -22.03
N ARG A 225 6.65 1.45 -22.18
CA ARG A 225 7.64 1.61 -21.11
C ARG A 225 7.91 3.11 -20.98
N ILE A 226 7.75 3.66 -19.77
CA ILE A 226 8.07 5.06 -19.49
C ILE A 226 9.54 5.33 -19.84
N LEU A 227 10.43 4.37 -19.60
CA LEU A 227 11.83 4.43 -20.02
C LEU A 227 12.01 4.65 -21.52
N ASP A 228 11.21 4.01 -22.37
CA ASP A 228 11.31 4.16 -23.82
C ASP A 228 10.83 5.56 -24.25
N VAL A 229 9.78 6.07 -23.60
CA VAL A 229 9.29 7.44 -23.80
C VAL A 229 10.34 8.45 -23.34
N LEU A 230 10.91 8.26 -22.15
CA LEU A 230 11.95 9.14 -21.59
C LEU A 230 13.24 9.12 -22.41
N ALA A 231 13.59 7.99 -23.04
CA ALA A 231 14.76 7.88 -23.90
C ALA A 231 14.60 8.65 -25.22
N LYS A 232 13.35 8.88 -25.67
CA LYS A 232 13.03 9.58 -26.91
C LYS A 232 12.75 11.07 -26.71
N SER A 233 12.11 11.43 -25.59
CA SER A 233 11.42 12.73 -25.46
C SER A 233 12.06 13.75 -24.49
N LEU A 234 13.10 13.42 -23.72
CA LEU A 234 13.74 14.36 -22.80
C LEU A 234 14.79 15.28 -23.48
N PRO A 235 15.18 16.41 -22.84
CA PRO A 235 16.23 17.27 -23.37
C PRO A 235 17.59 16.57 -23.57
N ASN A 236 18.38 17.10 -24.53
CA ASN A 236 19.72 16.63 -24.88
C ASN A 236 20.64 16.60 -23.63
N GLY A 237 20.85 15.39 -23.09
CA GLY A 237 21.64 15.14 -21.87
C GLY A 237 21.01 14.06 -21.00
N PHE A 238 19.72 14.20 -20.65
CA PHE A 238 18.97 13.17 -19.93
C PHE A 238 18.50 12.05 -20.86
N ASN A 239 18.16 12.37 -22.12
CA ASN A 239 17.94 11.38 -23.17
C ASN A 239 19.08 10.36 -23.24
N GLY A 240 20.33 10.84 -23.25
CA GLY A 240 21.50 9.97 -23.29
C GLY A 240 21.64 9.06 -22.05
N SER A 241 21.18 9.51 -20.88
CA SER A 241 21.26 8.74 -19.64
C SER A 241 20.20 7.63 -19.59
N PHE A 242 18.94 7.95 -19.92
CA PHE A 242 17.87 6.96 -19.99
C PHE A 242 18.04 6.01 -21.18
N ALA A 243 18.53 6.49 -22.33
CA ALA A 243 18.87 5.63 -23.46
C ALA A 243 19.98 4.61 -23.12
N LYS A 244 20.98 5.01 -22.32
CA LYS A 244 21.97 4.05 -21.78
C LYS A 244 21.31 2.97 -20.90
N VAL A 245 20.38 3.38 -20.03
CA VAL A 245 19.64 2.42 -19.18
C VAL A 245 18.82 1.47 -20.04
N VAL A 246 18.06 1.96 -21.01
CA VAL A 246 17.31 1.12 -21.96
C VAL A 246 18.25 0.14 -22.68
N GLY A 247 19.36 0.64 -23.24
CA GLY A 247 20.34 -0.20 -23.93
C GLY A 247 20.98 -1.28 -23.06
N PHE A 248 21.13 -1.07 -21.76
CA PHE A 248 21.62 -2.11 -20.85
C PHE A 248 20.61 -3.25 -20.65
N PHE A 249 19.32 -3.00 -20.81
CA PHE A 249 18.26 -4.00 -20.56
C PHE A 249 17.73 -4.66 -21.85
N GLU A 250 17.68 -3.94 -22.98
CA GLU A 250 17.23 -4.51 -24.27
C GLU A 250 18.16 -5.61 -24.80
N GLU A 251 19.47 -5.52 -24.53
CA GLU A 251 20.44 -6.57 -24.92
C GLU A 251 20.17 -7.92 -24.25
N SER A 252 19.42 -7.95 -23.14
CA SER A 252 19.07 -9.18 -22.42
C SER A 252 17.87 -9.93 -23.03
N ASP A 253 17.01 -9.23 -23.78
CA ASP A 253 15.81 -9.79 -24.42
C ASP A 253 16.12 -10.37 -25.82
N SER A 254 17.23 -9.97 -26.46
CA SER A 254 17.62 -10.52 -27.76
C SER A 254 18.16 -11.95 -27.61
N ASN A 255 17.36 -12.94 -28.02
CA ASN A 255 17.74 -14.37 -28.12
C ASN A 255 18.99 -14.63 -29.00
N GLU A 256 19.45 -13.63 -29.73
CA GLU A 256 20.68 -13.66 -30.52
C GLU A 256 21.84 -13.02 -29.76
N THR A 257 22.44 -13.76 -28.84
CA THR A 257 23.90 -14.01 -28.89
C THR A 257 24.33 -14.98 -27.79
N ARG A 258 24.55 -16.24 -28.21
CA ARG A 258 25.52 -17.17 -27.60
C ARG A 258 26.98 -16.68 -27.76
N ILE A 259 27.22 -15.37 -27.86
CA ILE A 259 28.55 -14.80 -27.64
C ILE A 259 28.64 -14.68 -26.13
N GLY A 260 29.43 -15.57 -25.53
CA GLY A 260 29.35 -15.92 -24.11
C GLY A 260 29.21 -14.74 -23.14
N ILE A 261 28.68 -15.04 -21.96
CA ILE A 261 28.38 -14.18 -20.80
C ILE A 261 29.40 -13.02 -20.58
N GLY A 262 30.67 -13.17 -20.97
CA GLY A 262 31.67 -12.10 -20.98
C GLY A 262 31.46 -10.93 -21.97
N GLY A 263 30.67 -11.08 -23.04
CA GLY A 263 30.46 -10.06 -24.07
C GLY A 263 29.55 -8.90 -23.64
N SER A 264 28.38 -9.22 -23.08
CA SER A 264 27.43 -8.24 -22.53
C SER A 264 28.02 -7.52 -21.32
N ASN A 265 28.63 -8.26 -20.39
CA ASN A 265 29.35 -7.69 -19.24
C ASN A 265 30.43 -6.68 -19.65
N ARG A 266 31.22 -6.97 -20.70
CA ARG A 266 32.27 -6.06 -21.17
C ARG A 266 31.70 -4.75 -21.74
N ARG A 267 30.55 -4.78 -22.41
CA ARG A 267 29.89 -3.56 -22.90
C ARG A 267 29.30 -2.74 -21.77
N ILE A 268 28.62 -3.36 -20.80
CA ILE A 268 28.09 -2.67 -19.61
C ILE A 268 29.25 -1.99 -18.85
N ILE A 269 30.35 -2.72 -18.61
CA ILE A 269 31.54 -2.18 -17.94
C ILE A 269 32.14 -1.02 -18.73
N ASN A 270 32.28 -1.14 -20.05
CA ASN A 270 32.78 -0.06 -20.90
C ASN A 270 31.85 1.16 -20.92
N GLY A 271 30.53 0.94 -20.90
CA GLY A 271 29.52 1.99 -20.80
C GLY A 271 29.61 2.75 -19.48
N LEU A 272 29.77 2.03 -18.37
CA LEU A 272 29.97 2.60 -17.04
C LEU A 272 31.30 3.36 -16.93
N ALA A 273 32.38 2.87 -17.57
CA ALA A 273 33.69 3.51 -17.55
C ALA A 273 33.71 4.87 -18.27
N LYS A 274 32.83 5.07 -19.27
CA LYS A 274 32.68 6.33 -20.01
C LYS A 274 31.78 7.35 -19.31
N SER A 275 31.01 6.93 -18.31
CA SER A 275 30.10 7.81 -17.56
C SER A 275 30.82 8.55 -16.44
N ASN A 276 30.35 9.75 -16.10
CA ASN A 276 30.91 10.48 -14.96
C ASN A 276 30.55 9.79 -13.62
N ILE A 277 31.24 10.13 -12.53
CA ILE A 277 31.08 9.45 -11.22
C ILE A 277 29.63 9.49 -10.70
N ARG A 278 28.94 10.64 -10.83
CA ARG A 278 27.57 10.81 -10.33
C ARG A 278 26.54 10.05 -11.17
N GLU A 279 26.76 9.97 -12.48
CA GLU A 279 25.94 9.20 -13.40
C GLU A 279 26.19 7.70 -13.21
N ARG A 280 27.45 7.29 -13.01
CA ARG A 280 27.85 5.91 -12.77
C ARG A 280 27.14 5.29 -11.57
N GLU A 281 27.02 6.02 -10.46
CA GLU A 281 26.30 5.55 -9.27
C GLU A 281 24.83 5.24 -9.58
N LYS A 282 24.13 6.14 -10.29
CA LYS A 282 22.74 5.94 -10.73
C LYS A 282 22.57 4.77 -11.68
N LEU A 283 23.48 4.63 -12.64
CA LEU A 283 23.48 3.50 -13.57
C LEU A 283 23.71 2.18 -12.83
N LEU A 284 24.62 2.14 -11.85
CA LEU A 284 24.82 0.97 -11.01
C LEU A 284 23.54 0.62 -10.22
N ARG A 285 22.83 1.60 -9.66
CA ARG A 285 21.53 1.36 -9.01
C ARG A 285 20.50 0.73 -9.96
N CYS A 286 20.39 1.23 -11.19
CA CYS A 286 19.53 0.60 -12.20
C CYS A 286 19.96 -0.84 -12.51
N LEU A 287 21.27 -1.09 -12.67
CA LEU A 287 21.82 -2.42 -12.98
C LEU A 287 21.65 -3.43 -11.83
N MET A 288 21.43 -3.00 -10.59
CA MET A 288 21.01 -3.89 -9.50
C MET A 288 19.64 -4.53 -9.75
N LEU A 289 18.84 -3.99 -10.68
CA LEU A 289 17.55 -4.53 -11.12
C LEU A 289 17.64 -5.32 -12.44
N HIS A 290 18.84 -5.50 -12.98
CA HIS A 290 19.04 -6.21 -14.24
C HIS A 290 18.58 -7.67 -14.15
N PRO A 291 18.03 -8.29 -15.22
CA PRO A 291 17.61 -9.70 -15.20
C PRO A 291 18.76 -10.68 -15.01
N ASP A 292 19.95 -10.37 -15.54
CA ASP A 292 21.17 -11.17 -15.30
C ASP A 292 21.70 -11.00 -13.86
N ASN A 293 21.89 -12.13 -13.18
CA ASN A 293 22.41 -12.20 -11.82
C ASN A 293 23.85 -11.71 -11.66
N GLU A 294 24.72 -11.96 -12.65
CA GLU A 294 26.11 -11.52 -12.59
C GLU A 294 26.21 -9.99 -12.64
N VAL A 295 25.41 -9.37 -13.51
CA VAL A 295 25.30 -7.91 -13.62
C VAL A 295 24.79 -7.32 -12.29
N ARG A 296 23.75 -7.91 -11.68
CA ARG A 296 23.25 -7.45 -10.38
C ARG A 296 24.31 -7.52 -9.29
N ARG A 297 25.05 -8.63 -9.20
CA ARG A 297 26.12 -8.83 -8.21
C ARG A 297 27.27 -7.85 -8.42
N TYR A 298 27.68 -7.64 -9.67
CA TYR A 298 28.70 -6.64 -10.00
C TYR A 298 28.24 -5.24 -9.59
N ALA A 299 27.01 -4.86 -9.94
CA ALA A 299 26.46 -3.55 -9.62
C ALA A 299 26.40 -3.32 -8.10
N ALA A 300 25.89 -4.32 -7.37
CA ALA A 300 25.76 -4.28 -5.91
C ALA A 300 27.11 -4.23 -5.17
N ALA A 301 28.16 -4.86 -5.71
CA ALA A 301 29.51 -4.77 -5.15
C ALA A 301 30.16 -3.38 -5.32
N ASN A 302 29.71 -2.63 -6.34
CA ASN A 302 30.28 -1.33 -6.75
C ASN A 302 29.43 -0.13 -6.35
N VAL A 303 28.21 -0.32 -5.86
CA VAL A 303 27.40 0.76 -5.28
C VAL A 303 27.83 1.02 -3.84
N ASP A 304 27.72 2.27 -3.40
CA ASP A 304 27.93 2.62 -1.99
C ASP A 304 26.71 2.21 -1.14
N ILE A 305 26.87 2.26 0.18
CA ILE A 305 25.78 1.92 1.12
C ILE A 305 24.58 2.86 0.91
N GLY A 306 24.81 4.14 0.57
CA GLY A 306 23.75 5.09 0.27
C GLY A 306 22.91 4.68 -0.93
N GLY A 307 23.53 4.37 -2.06
CA GLY A 307 22.87 3.91 -3.28
C GLY A 307 22.22 2.53 -3.12
N PHE A 308 22.82 1.64 -2.33
CA PHE A 308 22.23 0.35 -1.96
C PHE A 308 20.83 0.51 -1.35
N TRP A 309 20.69 1.41 -0.37
CA TRP A 309 19.41 1.65 0.29
C TRP A 309 18.35 2.19 -0.68
N LYS A 310 18.74 3.03 -1.64
CA LYS A 310 17.82 3.58 -2.64
C LYS A 310 17.22 2.53 -3.56
N VAL A 311 17.88 1.38 -3.73
CA VAL A 311 17.37 0.23 -4.49
C VAL A 311 16.56 -0.73 -3.61
N VAL A 312 16.93 -0.91 -2.34
CA VAL A 312 16.27 -1.90 -1.49
C VAL A 312 14.91 -1.40 -0.97
N THR A 313 14.77 -0.11 -0.71
CA THR A 313 13.56 0.47 -0.09
C THR A 313 12.31 0.44 -0.98
N PRO A 314 12.33 0.78 -2.28
CA PRO A 314 11.10 0.96 -3.07
C PRO A 314 10.31 -0.32 -3.20
N GLN A 315 8.99 -0.30 -2.99
CA GLN A 315 8.21 -1.56 -2.96
C GLN A 315 8.23 -2.30 -4.31
N ALA A 316 8.48 -1.56 -5.40
CA ALA A 316 8.56 -2.06 -6.76
C ALA A 316 9.69 -3.05 -7.04
N VAL A 317 10.72 -3.06 -6.20
CA VAL A 317 11.88 -3.92 -6.42
C VAL A 317 11.52 -5.39 -6.20
N PRO A 318 11.79 -6.28 -7.17
CA PRO A 318 11.39 -7.68 -7.11
C PRO A 318 12.17 -8.46 -6.05
N CYS A 319 11.56 -9.50 -5.50
CA CYS A 319 12.20 -10.37 -4.51
C CYS A 319 13.51 -11.03 -5.03
N ALA A 320 13.64 -11.24 -6.34
CA ALA A 320 14.88 -11.75 -6.96
C ALA A 320 16.08 -10.83 -6.72
N THR A 321 15.88 -9.52 -6.90
CA THR A 321 16.89 -8.51 -6.60
C THR A 321 17.20 -8.49 -5.12
N ILE A 322 16.17 -8.50 -4.27
CA ILE A 322 16.34 -8.50 -2.82
C ILE A 322 17.12 -9.70 -2.32
N LEU A 323 16.88 -10.90 -2.86
CA LEU A 323 17.66 -12.08 -2.53
C LEU A 323 19.14 -11.88 -2.86
N SER A 324 19.44 -11.35 -4.05
CA SER A 324 20.83 -11.06 -4.47
C SER A 324 21.50 -10.05 -3.54
N GLN A 325 20.75 -9.04 -3.08
CA GLN A 325 21.25 -8.03 -2.13
C GLN A 325 21.47 -8.61 -0.73
N LEU A 326 20.57 -9.48 -0.27
CA LEU A 326 20.69 -10.12 1.04
C LEU A 326 21.94 -11.00 1.14
N GLU A 327 22.28 -11.74 0.08
CA GLU A 327 23.53 -12.52 0.03
C GLU A 327 24.76 -11.64 0.32
N GLN A 328 24.77 -10.40 -0.18
CA GLN A 328 25.85 -9.45 0.08
C GLN A 328 25.78 -8.85 1.50
N VAL A 329 24.59 -8.54 2.00
CA VAL A 329 24.39 -8.03 3.37
C VAL A 329 24.88 -9.01 4.42
N VAL A 330 24.63 -10.31 4.22
CA VAL A 330 25.05 -11.36 5.15
C VAL A 330 26.50 -11.78 4.90
N GLY A 331 26.91 -11.86 3.63
CA GLY A 331 28.23 -12.37 3.23
C GLY A 331 29.38 -11.36 3.33
N THR A 332 29.13 -10.10 3.69
CA THR A 332 30.17 -9.08 3.79
C THR A 332 30.19 -8.40 5.16
N ASN A 333 31.40 -8.04 5.63
CA ASN A 333 31.58 -7.26 6.86
C ASN A 333 31.19 -5.78 6.71
N ARG A 334 30.67 -5.37 5.54
CA ARG A 334 30.22 -4.00 5.30
C ARG A 334 28.90 -3.67 6.02
N PHE A 335 28.12 -4.70 6.38
CA PHE A 335 26.82 -4.55 7.02
C PHE A 335 26.86 -5.18 8.40
N ASP A 336 26.89 -4.33 9.43
CA ASP A 336 26.81 -4.73 10.83
C ASP A 336 25.40 -5.21 11.21
N GLU A 337 25.22 -5.62 12.46
CA GLU A 337 23.93 -6.08 12.95
C GLU A 337 22.83 -5.00 12.86
N ASN A 338 23.17 -3.73 13.11
CA ASN A 338 22.22 -2.61 13.02
C ASN A 338 21.67 -2.46 11.60
N LEU A 339 22.55 -2.49 10.59
CA LEU A 339 22.16 -2.43 9.19
C LEU A 339 21.32 -3.64 8.79
N ARG A 340 21.63 -4.84 9.31
CA ARG A 340 20.85 -6.06 9.06
C ARG A 340 19.45 -5.98 9.68
N LYS A 341 19.32 -5.45 10.90
CA LYS A 341 18.03 -5.16 11.56
C LYS A 341 17.19 -4.19 10.74
N VAL A 342 17.80 -3.10 10.26
CA VAL A 342 17.13 -2.11 9.40
C VAL A 342 16.72 -2.73 8.06
N PHE A 343 17.60 -3.53 7.45
CA PHE A 343 17.33 -4.23 6.21
C PHE A 343 16.11 -5.15 6.36
N PHE A 344 16.07 -5.97 7.41
CA PHE A 344 14.93 -6.85 7.68
C PHE A 344 13.61 -6.07 7.82
N ASN A 345 13.59 -4.97 8.59
CA ASN A 345 12.38 -4.16 8.73
C ASN A 345 11.95 -3.51 7.41
N ALA A 346 12.89 -3.04 6.59
CA ALA A 346 12.58 -2.49 5.26
C ALA A 346 11.97 -3.53 4.31
N LEU A 347 12.30 -4.82 4.50
CA LEU A 347 11.74 -5.92 3.72
C LEU A 347 10.43 -6.49 4.27
N TYR A 348 10.18 -6.33 5.57
CA TYR A 348 9.09 -7.00 6.29
C TYR A 348 7.74 -6.88 5.58
N ARG A 349 7.33 -5.65 5.23
CA ARG A 349 6.07 -5.42 4.52
C ARG A 349 6.07 -6.09 3.15
N ARG A 350 7.14 -5.97 2.36
CA ARG A 350 7.24 -6.59 1.03
C ARG A 350 6.99 -8.11 1.10
N LEU A 351 7.57 -8.79 2.09
CA LEU A 351 7.41 -10.23 2.27
C LEU A 351 5.98 -10.64 2.69
N LEU A 352 5.14 -9.69 3.14
CA LEU A 352 3.72 -9.88 3.43
C LEU A 352 2.78 -9.48 2.29
N TYR A 353 3.31 -9.10 1.12
CA TYR A 353 2.54 -8.70 -0.07
C TYR A 353 3.04 -9.39 -1.33
N LEU A 354 3.20 -10.72 -1.29
CA LEU A 354 3.65 -11.51 -2.43
C LEU A 354 2.50 -11.78 -3.41
N THR A 355 2.74 -11.48 -4.69
CA THR A 355 1.70 -11.47 -5.75
C THR A 355 1.85 -12.61 -6.75
N SER A 356 3.03 -13.19 -6.91
CA SER A 356 3.29 -14.23 -7.90
C SER A 356 3.99 -15.46 -7.33
N ARG A 357 3.89 -16.59 -8.05
CA ARG A 357 4.61 -17.83 -7.71
C ARG A 357 6.13 -17.63 -7.67
N SER A 358 6.68 -16.86 -8.60
CA SER A 358 8.12 -16.57 -8.63
C SER A 358 8.56 -15.79 -7.39
N GLU A 359 7.81 -14.77 -6.98
CA GLU A 359 8.08 -14.01 -5.76
C GLU A 359 8.08 -14.89 -4.50
N VAL A 360 7.15 -15.85 -4.41
CA VAL A 360 7.10 -16.82 -3.32
C VAL A 360 8.38 -17.67 -3.25
N LEU A 361 8.87 -18.15 -4.39
CA LEU A 361 10.12 -18.91 -4.44
C LEU A 361 11.34 -18.08 -4.02
N TYR A 362 11.41 -16.80 -4.43
CA TYR A 362 12.48 -15.91 -4.00
C TYR A 362 12.37 -15.53 -2.52
N ALA A 363 11.16 -15.29 -2.01
CA ALA A 363 10.90 -15.03 -0.60
C ALA A 363 11.38 -16.21 0.26
N ARG A 364 11.15 -17.45 -0.19
CA ARG A 364 11.68 -18.64 0.48
C ARG A 364 13.21 -18.63 0.57
N GLY A 365 13.90 -18.27 -0.52
CA GLY A 365 15.36 -18.08 -0.50
C GLY A 365 15.81 -17.02 0.50
N ILE A 366 15.08 -15.90 0.57
CA ILE A 366 15.32 -14.81 1.52
C ILE A 366 15.19 -15.31 2.96
N ILE A 367 14.10 -16.01 3.28
CA ILE A 367 13.86 -16.57 4.63
C ILE A 367 14.97 -17.52 5.05
N ARG A 368 15.43 -18.40 4.16
CA ARG A 368 16.52 -19.34 4.47
C ARG A 368 17.80 -18.65 4.92
N ILE A 369 18.13 -17.52 4.29
CA ILE A 369 19.32 -16.73 4.67
C ILE A 369 19.05 -15.98 5.97
N LEU A 370 17.88 -15.33 6.10
CA LEU A 370 17.51 -14.57 7.30
C LEU A 370 17.57 -15.42 8.56
N MET A 371 17.10 -16.66 8.53
CA MET A 371 17.08 -17.57 9.69
C MET A 371 18.46 -17.90 10.27
N GLN A 372 19.55 -17.52 9.59
CA GLN A 372 20.92 -17.66 10.08
C GLN A 372 21.39 -16.46 10.91
N LEU A 373 20.55 -15.43 11.07
CA LEU A 373 20.90 -14.19 11.75
C LEU A 373 20.42 -14.22 13.22
N ASP A 374 21.38 -14.05 14.14
CA ASP A 374 21.14 -14.19 15.57
C ASP A 374 20.11 -13.20 16.15
N PHE A 375 20.05 -11.98 15.62
CA PHE A 375 19.11 -10.96 16.11
C PHE A 375 17.64 -11.34 15.90
N LEU A 376 17.34 -12.29 15.00
CA LEU A 376 15.96 -12.78 14.82
C LEU A 376 15.46 -13.60 16.02
N MET A 377 16.34 -13.93 16.98
CA MET A 377 15.94 -14.51 18.26
C MET A 377 15.44 -13.48 19.27
N GLU A 378 15.57 -12.17 18.99
CA GLU A 378 14.92 -11.12 19.78
C GLU A 378 13.40 -11.17 19.58
N ASP A 379 12.63 -10.88 20.64
CA ASP A 379 11.19 -11.14 20.69
C ASP A 379 10.40 -10.50 19.53
N SER A 380 10.60 -9.21 19.27
CA SER A 380 9.88 -8.49 18.20
C SER A 380 10.26 -8.91 16.78
N TYR A 381 11.51 -9.36 16.57
CA TYR A 381 11.99 -9.83 15.27
C TYR A 381 11.55 -11.26 15.01
N PHE A 382 11.54 -12.09 16.05
CA PHE A 382 11.00 -13.43 16.04
C PHE A 382 9.52 -13.41 15.64
N GLU A 383 8.71 -12.59 16.30
CA GLU A 383 7.27 -12.44 15.98
C GLU A 383 7.04 -12.05 14.51
N LYS A 384 7.82 -11.08 14.00
CA LYS A 384 7.76 -10.66 12.60
C LYS A 384 8.13 -11.79 11.65
N LEU A 385 9.19 -12.54 11.94
CA LEU A 385 9.61 -13.65 11.09
C LEU A 385 8.57 -14.77 11.07
N VAL A 386 7.98 -15.09 12.23
CA VAL A 386 6.87 -16.06 12.32
C VAL A 386 5.68 -15.61 11.49
N ALA A 387 5.29 -14.34 11.56
CA ALA A 387 4.21 -13.81 10.73
C ALA A 387 4.50 -13.95 9.23
N ILE A 388 5.75 -13.75 8.80
CA ILE A 388 6.15 -13.98 7.41
C ILE A 388 6.09 -15.47 7.05
N LEU A 389 6.57 -16.35 7.93
CA LEU A 389 6.52 -17.81 7.71
C LEU A 389 5.09 -18.30 7.53
N ASP A 390 4.18 -17.90 8.42
CA ASP A 390 2.76 -18.29 8.37
C ASP A 390 2.09 -17.74 7.09
N TYR A 391 2.40 -16.51 6.69
CA TYR A 391 1.91 -15.93 5.44
C TYR A 391 2.46 -16.67 4.20
N LEU A 392 3.75 -17.00 4.21
CA LEU A 392 4.40 -17.70 3.11
C LEU A 392 3.83 -19.10 2.92
N GLU A 393 3.55 -19.82 4.02
CA GLU A 393 2.89 -21.13 3.99
C GLU A 393 1.52 -21.07 3.29
N ILE A 394 0.70 -20.05 3.59
CA ILE A 394 -0.59 -19.82 2.93
C ILE A 394 -0.39 -19.56 1.43
N LYS A 395 0.61 -18.75 1.06
CA LYS A 395 0.90 -18.43 -0.34
C LYS A 395 1.46 -19.62 -1.12
N GLU A 396 2.32 -20.44 -0.52
CA GLU A 396 2.85 -21.65 -1.14
C GLU A 396 1.71 -22.62 -1.49
N LYS A 397 0.75 -22.82 -0.57
CA LYS A 397 -0.46 -23.60 -0.83
C LYS A 397 -1.29 -23.01 -1.97
N LEU A 398 -1.51 -21.69 -1.97
CA LEU A 398 -2.28 -20.99 -2.99
C LEU A 398 -1.66 -21.14 -4.40
N PHE A 399 -0.34 -21.05 -4.51
CA PHE A 399 0.39 -21.14 -5.79
C PHE A 399 0.86 -22.57 -6.14
N GLY A 400 0.46 -23.58 -5.35
CA GLY A 400 0.79 -24.98 -5.61
C GLY A 400 2.28 -25.30 -5.48
N VAL A 401 3.03 -24.57 -4.65
CA VAL A 401 4.43 -24.87 -4.32
C VAL A 401 4.42 -25.99 -3.28
N LYS A 402 4.78 -27.21 -3.69
CA LYS A 402 4.78 -28.41 -2.84
C LYS A 402 6.19 -28.67 -2.31
N ASP A 403 6.50 -28.20 -1.11
CA ASP A 403 7.76 -28.52 -0.43
C ASP A 403 7.60 -28.36 1.09
N SER A 404 7.91 -29.41 1.87
CA SER A 404 7.79 -29.39 3.33
C SER A 404 8.97 -28.71 4.04
N LEU A 405 9.99 -28.29 3.30
CA LEU A 405 11.20 -27.71 3.90
C LEU A 405 10.91 -26.44 4.74
N LEU A 406 9.93 -25.62 4.33
CA LEU A 406 9.58 -24.41 5.09
C LEU A 406 9.00 -24.77 6.47
N ASP A 407 8.17 -25.82 6.55
CA ASP A 407 7.60 -26.31 7.79
C ASP A 407 8.70 -26.80 8.75
N ASP A 408 9.70 -27.49 8.23
CA ASP A 408 10.83 -28.00 9.01
C ASP A 408 11.68 -26.84 9.55
N TYR A 409 11.94 -25.83 8.72
CA TYR A 409 12.61 -24.59 9.16
C TYR A 409 11.81 -23.87 10.25
N ALA A 410 10.51 -23.66 10.04
CA ALA A 410 9.65 -22.96 10.98
C ALA A 410 9.56 -23.70 12.33
N LYS A 411 9.47 -25.04 12.31
CA LYS A 411 9.52 -25.86 13.54
C LYS A 411 10.84 -25.70 14.27
N LYS A 412 11.96 -25.88 13.57
CA LYS A 412 13.30 -25.74 14.15
C LYS A 412 13.51 -24.36 14.78
N PHE A 413 13.12 -23.30 14.07
CA PHE A 413 13.29 -21.93 14.55
C PHE A 413 12.46 -21.64 15.82
N ARG A 414 11.22 -22.16 15.89
CA ARG A 414 10.39 -22.07 17.10
C ARG A 414 10.99 -22.86 18.27
N GLU A 415 11.59 -24.02 18.00
CA GLU A 415 12.30 -24.80 19.02
C GLU A 415 13.55 -24.08 19.53
N ASP A 416 14.34 -23.50 18.63
CA ASP A 416 15.52 -22.70 18.98
C ASP A 416 15.12 -21.48 19.82
N LYS A 417 14.03 -20.78 19.47
CA LYS A 417 13.51 -19.68 20.30
C LYS A 417 13.06 -20.14 21.69
N ARG A 418 12.41 -21.31 21.81
CA ARG A 418 12.04 -21.87 23.11
C ARG A 418 13.26 -22.18 23.98
N ARG A 419 14.37 -22.61 23.37
CA ARG A 419 15.64 -22.88 24.08
C ARG A 419 16.33 -21.60 24.54
N VAL A 420 16.37 -20.58 23.68
CA VAL A 420 16.96 -19.26 24.00
C VAL A 420 16.16 -18.53 25.09
N GLY A 421 14.84 -18.67 25.06
CA GLY A 421 13.94 -17.97 25.98
C GLY A 421 13.64 -16.52 25.54
N PRO A 422 13.00 -15.72 26.42
CA PRO A 422 12.71 -14.31 26.16
C PRO A 422 13.99 -13.51 25.93
N ARG A 423 14.00 -12.66 24.90
CA ARG A 423 15.14 -11.78 24.60
C ARG A 423 14.59 -10.44 24.14
N GLU A 424 14.74 -9.43 24.97
CA GLU A 424 14.27 -8.08 24.66
C GLU A 424 14.89 -7.58 23.35
N SER A 425 14.09 -6.91 22.54
CA SER A 425 14.54 -6.39 21.25
C SER A 425 15.23 -5.05 21.42
N GLU A 426 16.44 -4.95 20.89
CA GLU A 426 17.22 -3.73 20.92
C GLU A 426 16.99 -2.94 19.63
N ALA A 427 16.70 -1.65 19.77
CA ALA A 427 16.63 -0.74 18.64
C ALA A 427 18.02 -0.60 18.00
N PRO A 428 18.14 -0.63 16.66
CA PRO A 428 19.42 -0.47 16.01
C PRO A 428 19.93 0.97 16.18
N ASP A 429 21.25 1.14 16.09
CA ASP A 429 21.82 2.48 15.94
C ASP A 429 21.45 3.07 14.56
N PHE A 430 20.87 4.27 14.57
CA PHE A 430 20.38 4.95 13.38
C PHE A 430 21.41 5.89 12.74
N GLN A 431 22.58 6.13 13.37
CA GLN A 431 23.56 7.11 12.89
C GLN A 431 24.06 6.85 11.46
N ALA A 432 24.25 5.58 11.10
CA ALA A 432 24.74 5.18 9.78
C ALA A 432 23.63 5.01 8.73
N ILE A 433 22.36 5.21 9.10
CA ILE A 433 21.21 4.92 8.25
C ILE A 433 20.79 6.18 7.48
N PRO A 434 20.64 6.14 6.15
CA PRO A 434 20.21 7.30 5.39
C PRO A 434 18.83 7.82 5.84
N PRO A 435 18.63 9.15 5.92
CA PRO A 435 17.36 9.74 6.37
C PRO A 435 16.12 9.27 5.59
N VAL A 436 16.26 8.96 4.29
CA VAL A 436 15.18 8.41 3.46
C VAL A 436 14.67 7.07 3.99
N VAL A 437 15.59 6.19 4.43
CA VAL A 437 15.27 4.89 5.02
C VAL A 437 14.60 5.09 6.38
N LEU A 438 15.14 5.99 7.21
CA LEU A 438 14.58 6.31 8.52
C LEU A 438 13.16 6.88 8.43
N ARG A 439 12.90 7.79 7.47
CA ARG A 439 11.55 8.30 7.19
C ARG A 439 10.61 7.16 6.82
N LYS A 440 11.04 6.24 5.95
CA LYS A 440 10.23 5.08 5.54
C LYS A 440 9.91 4.15 6.71
N LEU A 441 10.91 3.79 7.51
CA LEU A 441 10.71 2.98 8.72
C LEU A 441 9.72 3.65 9.69
N ALA A 442 9.89 4.96 9.93
CA ALA A 442 8.98 5.74 10.78
C ALA A 442 7.55 5.74 10.22
N ARG A 443 7.38 5.95 8.92
CA ARG A 443 6.09 5.91 8.23
C ARG A 443 5.44 4.54 8.31
N ASP A 444 6.24 3.49 8.27
CA ASP A 444 5.79 2.10 8.40
C ASP A 444 5.48 1.69 9.84
N GLY A 445 5.76 2.56 10.82
CA GLY A 445 5.50 2.33 12.24
C GLY A 445 6.60 1.55 12.96
N HIS A 446 7.72 1.30 12.29
CA HIS A 446 8.91 0.71 12.89
C HIS A 446 9.63 1.75 13.74
N PHE A 447 10.03 1.36 14.96
CA PHE A 447 10.78 2.22 15.88
C PHE A 447 10.14 3.60 16.09
N TRP A 448 8.80 3.68 16.09
CA TRP A 448 8.07 4.95 16.12
C TRP A 448 8.42 5.77 17.38
N TYR A 449 8.75 5.10 18.49
CA TYR A 449 9.14 5.75 19.73
C TYR A 449 10.53 6.36 19.61
N GLU A 450 11.51 5.59 19.13
CA GLU A 450 12.89 6.03 18.95
C GLU A 450 12.99 7.14 17.90
N LEU A 451 12.34 6.95 16.75
CA LEU A 451 12.36 7.90 15.64
C LEU A 451 11.57 9.18 15.93
N SER A 452 10.64 9.17 16.89
CA SER A 452 9.98 10.41 17.35
C SER A 452 10.93 11.42 18.01
N MET A 453 12.09 10.94 18.49
CA MET A 453 13.14 11.76 19.10
C MET A 453 14.17 12.23 18.07
N HIS A 454 14.06 11.79 16.82
CA HIS A 454 15.09 12.05 15.82
C HIS A 454 15.28 13.56 15.59
N PRO A 455 16.53 14.05 15.46
CA PRO A 455 16.80 15.49 15.31
C PRO A 455 16.23 16.06 13.99
N ILE A 456 16.25 15.27 12.92
CA ILE A 456 15.63 15.65 11.64
C ILE A 456 14.11 15.57 11.77
N TYR A 457 13.44 16.72 11.75
CA TYR A 457 12.00 16.82 11.94
C TYR A 457 11.19 16.01 10.91
N LYS A 458 11.67 15.89 9.67
CA LYS A 458 11.01 15.09 8.63
C LYS A 458 10.90 13.62 9.02
N VAL A 459 11.95 13.03 9.60
CA VAL A 459 11.93 11.64 10.11
C VAL A 459 10.95 11.52 11.27
N ALA A 460 11.06 12.41 12.26
CA ALA A 460 10.23 12.34 13.45
C ALA A 460 8.73 12.53 13.14
N ARG A 461 8.38 13.39 12.17
CA ARG A 461 6.99 13.63 11.77
C ARG A 461 6.30 12.41 11.17
N GLU A 462 7.03 11.52 10.51
CA GLU A 462 6.45 10.29 9.93
C GLU A 462 5.90 9.36 11.02
N THR A 463 6.30 9.49 12.29
CA THR A 463 5.80 8.65 13.39
C THR A 463 4.43 9.09 13.93
N ILE A 464 3.95 10.28 13.57
CA ILE A 464 2.75 10.91 14.18
C ILE A 464 1.49 10.07 13.99
N SER A 465 1.34 9.39 12.85
CA SER A 465 0.17 8.53 12.56
C SER A 465 0.09 7.32 13.51
N HIS A 466 1.24 6.87 14.02
CA HIS A 466 1.35 5.72 14.93
C HIS A 466 1.15 6.10 16.40
N ILE A 467 1.11 7.39 16.72
CA ILE A 467 0.80 7.88 18.07
C ILE A 467 -0.71 8.17 18.13
N ASN A 468 -1.48 7.09 18.25
CA ASN A 468 -2.94 7.12 18.13
C ASN A 468 -3.68 6.69 19.42
N THR A 469 -2.96 6.31 20.48
CA THR A 469 -3.55 5.97 21.79
C THR A 469 -3.08 6.94 22.87
N THR A 470 -3.87 7.06 23.93
CA THR A 470 -3.56 7.89 25.11
C THR A 470 -2.27 7.46 25.81
N ASP A 471 -2.00 6.14 25.84
CA ASP A 471 -0.77 5.57 26.39
C ASP A 471 0.47 5.97 25.58
N ARG A 472 0.41 5.84 24.24
CA ARG A 472 1.50 6.28 23.36
C ARG A 472 1.71 7.79 23.45
N GLY A 473 0.63 8.57 23.48
CA GLY A 473 0.68 10.02 23.68
C GLY A 473 1.35 10.40 25.01
N TYR A 474 0.99 9.72 26.09
CA TYR A 474 1.64 9.88 27.40
C TYR A 474 3.14 9.55 27.34
N ARG A 475 3.51 8.40 26.77
CA ARG A 475 4.90 7.93 26.67
C ARG A 475 5.78 8.94 25.92
N ILE A 476 5.27 9.49 24.82
CA ILE A 476 5.95 10.53 24.03
C ILE A 476 6.08 11.84 24.82
N ALA A 477 4.99 12.26 25.47
CA ALA A 477 4.98 13.48 26.28
C ALA A 477 5.93 13.41 27.48
N THR A 478 6.11 12.24 28.09
CA THR A 478 7.07 12.06 29.20
C THR A 478 8.53 12.14 28.77
N ASN A 479 8.83 11.97 27.49
CA ASN A 479 10.20 11.93 27.00
C ASN A 479 10.69 13.33 26.59
N HIS A 480 11.68 13.85 27.32
CA HIS A 480 12.22 15.19 27.09
C HIS A 480 13.05 15.33 25.81
N ASN A 481 13.44 14.20 25.19
CA ASN A 481 14.19 14.20 23.93
C ASN A 481 13.28 14.20 22.70
N THR A 482 11.97 14.01 22.86
CA THR A 482 11.00 14.01 21.76
C THR A 482 11.15 15.25 20.88
N ASN A 483 11.08 15.07 19.57
CA ASN A 483 11.13 16.19 18.63
C ASN A 483 9.94 17.14 18.84
N GLN A 484 10.21 18.45 18.84
CA GLN A 484 9.21 19.48 19.08
C GLN A 484 8.06 19.44 18.05
N GLU A 485 8.33 19.08 16.79
CA GLU A 485 7.29 18.96 15.76
C GLU A 485 6.32 17.82 16.05
N VAL A 486 6.80 16.72 16.63
CA VAL A 486 5.95 15.60 17.06
C VAL A 486 5.06 16.05 18.21
N LEU A 487 5.63 16.68 19.25
CA LEU A 487 4.87 17.24 20.38
C LEU A 487 3.82 18.24 19.90
N ARG A 488 4.17 19.10 18.93
CA ARG A 488 3.25 20.06 18.34
C ARG A 488 2.06 19.37 17.67
N ALA A 489 2.33 18.36 16.86
CA ALA A 489 1.29 17.67 16.08
C ALA A 489 0.38 16.81 16.96
N ILE A 490 0.95 16.01 17.88
CA ILE A 490 0.14 15.19 18.79
C ILE A 490 -0.60 16.05 19.82
N GLY A 491 0.00 17.15 20.27
CA GLY A 491 -0.62 18.08 21.21
C GLY A 491 -1.87 18.77 20.68
N LYS A 492 -2.05 18.85 19.35
CA LYS A 492 -3.32 19.31 18.74
C LYS A 492 -4.44 18.27 18.88
N ARG A 493 -4.11 16.99 19.10
CA ARG A 493 -5.08 15.90 19.22
C ARG A 493 -5.50 15.73 20.68
N ARG A 494 -6.47 16.55 21.13
CA ARG A 494 -6.97 16.55 22.53
C ARG A 494 -7.39 15.16 23.04
N SER A 495 -7.87 14.28 22.16
CA SER A 495 -8.23 12.90 22.50
C SER A 495 -7.07 12.07 23.08
N LEU A 496 -5.83 12.32 22.67
CA LEU A 496 -4.64 11.64 23.20
C LEU A 496 -4.29 12.09 24.63
N PHE A 497 -4.78 13.25 25.02
CA PHE A 497 -4.50 13.90 26.30
C PHE A 497 -5.79 14.11 27.11
N SER A 498 -6.71 13.13 27.04
CA SER A 498 -7.96 13.16 27.80
C SER A 498 -7.74 13.00 29.31
N SER A 499 -6.74 12.22 29.71
CA SER A 499 -6.39 12.01 31.13
C SER A 499 -5.57 13.16 31.70
N LEU A 500 -5.80 13.51 32.97
CA LEU A 500 -5.01 14.51 33.68
C LEU A 500 -3.51 14.15 33.68
N ARG A 501 -3.19 12.87 33.87
CA ARG A 501 -1.82 12.36 33.83
C ARG A 501 -1.13 12.66 32.50
N SER A 502 -1.82 12.44 31.38
CA SER A 502 -1.31 12.74 30.04
C SER A 502 -1.14 14.24 29.81
N LYS A 503 -2.11 15.06 30.25
CA LYS A 503 -2.00 16.53 30.17
C LYS A 503 -0.80 17.06 30.93
N LEU A 504 -0.63 16.62 32.18
CA LEU A 504 0.50 17.04 33.02
C LEU A 504 1.85 16.60 32.44
N ALA A 505 1.92 15.40 31.83
CA ALA A 505 3.12 14.96 31.14
C ALA A 505 3.49 15.92 30.00
N LEU A 506 2.52 16.25 29.14
CA LEU A 506 2.71 17.15 28.00
C LEU A 506 3.18 18.54 28.46
N LEU A 507 2.56 19.09 29.51
CA LEU A 507 2.92 20.39 30.06
C LEU A 507 4.25 20.39 30.82
N SER A 508 4.67 19.24 31.34
CA SER A 508 5.95 19.12 32.05
C SER A 508 7.16 18.96 31.13
N ASN A 509 6.93 18.71 29.84
CA ASN A 509 7.97 18.53 28.85
C ASN A 509 8.53 19.88 28.38
N PRO A 510 9.86 20.12 28.49
CA PRO A 510 10.47 21.40 28.11
C PRO A 510 10.36 21.71 26.62
N ARG A 511 10.17 20.69 25.77
CA ARG A 511 10.11 20.84 24.32
C ARG A 511 8.69 21.06 23.81
N THR A 512 7.67 21.00 24.67
CA THR A 512 6.29 21.30 24.27
C THR A 512 6.18 22.76 23.86
N PRO A 513 5.70 23.06 22.63
CA PRO A 513 5.54 24.44 22.20
C PRO A 513 4.57 25.22 23.12
N PRO A 514 4.89 26.48 23.46
CA PRO A 514 4.02 27.31 24.29
C PRO A 514 2.59 27.41 23.76
N THR A 515 2.43 27.52 22.43
CA THR A 515 1.12 27.57 21.76
C THR A 515 0.25 26.36 22.11
N ILE A 516 0.83 25.16 22.16
CA ILE A 516 0.12 23.95 22.58
C ILE A 516 -0.11 23.96 24.08
N SER A 517 0.89 24.33 24.88
CA SER A 517 0.76 24.31 26.34
C SER A 517 -0.38 25.17 26.84
N MET A 518 -0.55 26.39 26.29
CA MET A 518 -1.59 27.31 26.73
C MET A 518 -3.01 26.75 26.54
N ASP A 519 -3.23 25.94 25.50
CA ASP A 519 -4.53 25.31 25.23
C ASP A 519 -5.00 24.35 26.32
N TYR A 520 -4.07 23.81 27.13
CA TYR A 520 -4.35 22.87 28.20
C TYR A 520 -4.34 23.51 29.60
N VAL A 521 -3.82 24.74 29.74
CA VAL A 521 -3.73 25.43 31.04
C VAL A 521 -5.11 25.73 31.62
N THR A 522 -6.12 25.96 30.78
CA THR A 522 -7.50 26.22 31.20
C THR A 522 -8.09 25.09 32.02
N ASP A 523 -7.68 23.86 31.74
CA ASP A 523 -8.25 22.64 32.32
C ASP A 523 -7.62 22.25 33.68
N LEU A 524 -6.61 23.00 34.13
CA LEU A 524 -5.84 22.68 35.33
C LEU A 524 -6.44 23.30 36.60
N THR A 525 -6.44 22.53 37.68
CA THR A 525 -6.77 23.03 39.01
C THR A 525 -5.61 23.83 39.62
N LYS A 526 -5.85 24.58 40.70
CA LYS A 526 -4.76 25.29 41.41
C LYS A 526 -3.67 24.33 41.93
N ALA A 527 -4.06 23.14 42.38
CA ALA A 527 -3.12 22.11 42.84
C ALA A 527 -2.22 21.58 41.70
N ASP A 528 -2.79 21.40 40.50
CA ASP A 528 -2.04 20.98 39.32
C ASP A 528 -1.01 22.03 38.91
N ILE A 529 -1.41 23.30 38.92
CA ILE A 529 -0.53 24.44 38.61
C ILE A 529 0.63 24.51 39.60
N GLU A 530 0.36 24.34 40.90
CA GLU A 530 1.40 24.33 41.93
C GLU A 530 2.39 23.16 41.72
N SER A 531 1.86 21.96 41.42
CA SER A 531 2.67 20.78 41.11
C SER A 531 3.57 21.00 39.90
N LEU A 532 3.04 21.63 38.84
CA LEU A 532 3.81 21.99 37.66
C LEU A 532 4.91 23.02 38.00
N LEU A 533 4.58 24.11 38.70
CA LEU A 533 5.54 25.17 39.02
C LEU A 533 6.78 24.66 39.79
N ARG A 534 6.61 23.62 40.62
CA ARG A 534 7.69 22.93 41.34
C ARG A 534 8.67 22.16 40.42
N ARG A 535 8.29 21.82 39.18
CA ARG A 535 9.14 21.08 38.24
C ARG A 535 10.08 22.00 37.47
N SER A 536 11.39 21.79 37.57
CA SER A 536 12.40 22.61 36.85
C SER A 536 12.31 22.51 35.33
N SER A 537 11.81 21.38 34.80
CA SER A 537 11.77 21.04 33.38
C SER A 537 10.71 21.76 32.54
N ILE A 538 9.89 22.62 33.12
CA ILE A 538 8.82 23.29 32.38
C ILE A 538 9.38 24.39 31.48
N HIS A 539 8.79 24.54 30.29
CA HIS A 539 9.11 25.63 29.36
C HIS A 539 9.01 27.01 30.07
N PRO A 540 10.01 27.90 29.96
CA PRO A 540 10.07 29.15 30.71
C PRO A 540 8.82 30.04 30.53
N GLU A 541 8.33 30.18 29.31
CA GLU A 541 7.12 30.96 29.02
C GLU A 541 5.86 30.39 29.69
N LEU A 542 5.71 29.05 29.69
CA LEU A 542 4.61 28.39 30.36
C LEU A 542 4.69 28.64 31.87
N ARG A 543 5.88 28.53 32.47
CA ARG A 543 6.09 28.84 33.89
C ARG A 543 5.68 30.27 34.23
N GLN A 544 6.07 31.27 33.43
CA GLN A 544 5.67 32.66 33.65
C GLN A 544 4.15 32.84 33.60
N HIS A 545 3.49 32.19 32.64
CA HIS A 545 2.02 32.24 32.53
C HIS A 545 1.32 31.56 33.70
N LEU A 546 1.78 30.37 34.10
CA LEU A 546 1.28 29.64 35.27
C LEU A 546 1.44 30.44 36.56
N MET A 547 2.57 31.14 36.76
CA MET A 547 2.78 32.02 37.92
C MET A 547 1.78 33.19 37.95
N LYS A 548 1.49 33.81 36.80
CA LYS A 548 0.47 34.87 36.69
C LYS A 548 -0.92 34.35 37.02
N LYS A 549 -1.27 33.14 36.54
CA LYS A 549 -2.55 32.49 36.82
C LYS A 549 -2.69 32.06 38.28
N TYR A 550 -1.63 31.56 38.91
CA TYR A 550 -1.65 31.11 40.31
C TYR A 550 -1.84 32.26 41.32
N LYS A 551 -1.32 33.45 41.00
CA LYS A 551 -1.47 34.67 41.83
C LYS A 551 -2.86 35.32 41.74
N ARG A 552 -3.66 34.94 40.75
CA ARG A 552 -5.07 35.36 40.61
C ARG A 552 -5.98 34.33 41.29
#